data_AF-A0A2E7W0S2-F1
#
_entry.id   AF-A0A2E7W0S2-F1
#
_cell.length_a   1.000
_cell.length_b   1.000
_cell.length_c   1.000
_cell.angle_alpha   90.00
_cell.angle_beta   90.00
_cell.angle_gamma   90.00
#
_symmetry.space_group_name_H-M   'P 1'
#
loop_
_entity.id
_entity.type
_entity.pdbx_description
1 polymer ?
#
loop_
_entity_poly.entity_id
_entity_poly.type
_entity_poly.pdbx_seq_one_letter_code
_entity_poly.pdbx_strand_id
1 'polypeptide(L)'
;MATNYPTSLDTTTQQPNISATDEMDDSGVEHDIVHTNHSQAIIQLETKLGIGSSAANSASTDQILVKQADGSTQWAANPGVGALTSLSGAVLESTVNAKGDIYAATADDTVTRLGVGTNGQVLTADSTAATGLVWAAAESPIPLILALS
;
A
#
# COMPACT_ATOMS: atom_id res chain seq x y z
N MET A 1 22.90 32.86 -13.39
CA MET A 1 23.34 31.45 -13.24
C MET A 1 22.43 30.53 -14.05
N ALA A 2 22.94 29.41 -14.59
CA ALA A 2 22.11 28.47 -15.34
C ALA A 2 21.27 27.59 -14.40
N THR A 3 19.95 27.64 -14.54
CA THR A 3 18.99 26.76 -13.85
C THR A 3 19.03 25.36 -14.46
N ASN A 4 18.65 24.34 -13.68
CA ASN A 4 18.43 22.97 -14.16
C ASN A 4 17.13 22.83 -14.96
N TYR A 5 16.29 23.88 -15.01
CA TYR A 5 15.09 23.91 -15.83
C TYR A 5 15.41 23.68 -17.32
N PRO A 6 14.56 22.94 -18.07
CA PRO A 6 13.30 22.29 -17.64
C PRO A 6 13.49 20.86 -17.09
N THR A 7 14.72 20.41 -16.87
CA THR A 7 15.01 18.98 -16.64
C THR A 7 14.84 18.53 -15.19
N SER A 8 15.03 19.44 -14.22
CA SER A 8 14.82 19.16 -12.79
C SER A 8 14.66 20.44 -11.96
N LEU A 9 14.26 20.30 -10.69
CA LEU A 9 14.30 21.39 -9.73
C LEU A 9 15.75 21.76 -9.41
N ASP A 10 15.96 23.05 -9.17
CA ASP A 10 17.23 23.58 -8.71
C ASP A 10 17.59 23.04 -7.32
N THR A 11 18.88 22.79 -7.10
CA THR A 11 19.42 22.34 -5.81
C THR A 11 20.24 23.47 -5.19
N THR A 12 20.90 23.20 -4.05
CA THR A 12 21.78 24.18 -3.39
C THR A 12 22.91 24.70 -4.28
N THR A 13 23.25 24.01 -5.37
CA THR A 13 24.26 24.47 -6.34
C THR A 13 23.77 25.59 -7.27
N GLN A 14 22.46 25.74 -7.45
CA GLN A 14 21.85 26.78 -8.28
C GLN A 14 21.33 27.96 -7.45
N GLN A 15 21.27 27.82 -6.12
CA GLN A 15 20.89 28.88 -5.20
C GLN A 15 22.08 29.82 -4.97
N PRO A 16 21.95 31.13 -5.27
CA PRO A 16 23.00 32.10 -4.97
C PRO A 16 23.17 32.23 -3.45
N ASN A 17 24.42 32.35 -3.00
CA ASN A 17 24.75 32.66 -1.61
C ASN A 17 24.94 34.17 -1.48
N ILE A 18 24.01 34.85 -0.83
CA ILE A 18 24.03 36.32 -0.67
C ILE A 18 24.89 36.70 0.55
N SER A 19 25.95 37.47 0.30
CA SER A 19 26.78 38.13 1.31
C SER A 19 26.17 39.48 1.73
N ALA A 20 26.61 39.99 2.88
CA ALA A 20 26.23 41.33 3.36
C ALA A 20 26.77 42.48 2.46
N THR A 21 27.63 42.16 1.50
CA THR A 21 28.24 43.09 0.55
C THR A 21 27.62 43.02 -0.85
N ASP A 22 26.70 42.10 -1.08
CA ASP A 22 26.15 41.88 -2.41
C ASP A 22 25.06 42.92 -2.70
N GLU A 23 25.17 43.54 -3.88
CA GLU A 23 24.23 44.53 -4.41
C GLU A 23 23.27 43.90 -5.43
N MET A 24 22.22 44.62 -5.81
CA MET A 24 21.13 44.07 -6.64
C MET A 24 21.54 43.68 -8.07
N ASP A 25 22.64 44.24 -8.59
CA ASP A 25 23.18 44.03 -9.92
C ASP A 25 24.52 43.28 -9.92
N ASP A 26 24.95 42.79 -8.75
CA ASP A 26 26.17 42.01 -8.64
C ASP A 26 26.05 40.69 -9.42
N SER A 27 27.12 40.38 -10.15
CA SER A 27 27.06 39.27 -11.09
C SER A 27 26.88 37.92 -10.40
N GLY A 28 25.89 37.15 -10.84
CA GLY A 28 25.53 35.86 -10.27
C GLY A 28 24.49 35.92 -9.13
N VAL A 29 24.17 37.12 -8.64
CA VAL A 29 23.16 37.36 -7.60
C VAL A 29 22.12 38.40 -8.04
N GLU A 30 22.06 38.73 -9.33
CA GLU A 30 21.19 39.76 -9.87
C GLU A 30 19.72 39.45 -9.54
N HIS A 31 19.02 40.41 -8.96
CA HIS A 31 17.70 40.19 -8.38
C HIS A 31 16.67 39.71 -9.41
N ASP A 32 16.69 40.25 -10.62
CA ASP A 32 15.80 39.85 -11.72
C ASP A 32 16.05 38.41 -12.19
N ILE A 33 17.32 38.00 -12.23
CA ILE A 33 17.73 36.62 -12.54
C ILE A 33 17.25 35.68 -11.43
N VAL A 34 17.45 36.03 -10.16
CA VAL A 34 17.01 35.23 -9.01
C VAL A 34 15.49 35.05 -9.00
N HIS A 35 14.73 36.14 -9.19
CA HIS A 35 13.27 36.10 -9.26
C HIS A 35 12.78 35.26 -10.45
N THR A 36 13.46 35.35 -11.59
CA THR A 36 13.15 34.53 -12.77
C THR A 36 13.36 33.05 -12.47
N ASN A 37 14.49 32.67 -11.88
CA ASN A 37 14.81 31.28 -11.53
C ASN A 37 13.82 30.71 -10.51
N HIS A 38 13.50 31.47 -9.45
CA HIS A 38 12.48 31.06 -8.48
C HIS A 38 11.11 30.86 -9.12
N SER A 39 10.70 31.76 -10.03
CA SER A 39 9.42 31.65 -10.73
C SER A 39 9.36 30.38 -11.59
N GLN A 40 10.46 30.02 -12.28
CA GLN A 40 10.54 28.77 -13.05
C GLN A 40 10.45 27.53 -12.15
N ALA A 41 11.09 27.54 -10.97
CA ALA A 41 11.00 26.44 -10.01
C ALA A 41 9.57 26.25 -9.48
N ILE A 42 8.86 27.35 -9.21
CA ILE A 42 7.45 27.33 -8.81
C ILE A 42 6.58 26.73 -9.91
N ILE A 43 6.78 27.15 -11.17
CA ILE A 43 6.03 26.61 -12.32
C ILE A 43 6.26 25.11 -12.49
N GLN A 44 7.48 24.62 -12.28
CA GLN A 44 7.76 23.17 -12.30
C GLN A 44 6.98 22.43 -11.22
N LEU A 45 6.95 22.97 -10.00
CA LEU A 45 6.22 22.37 -8.89
C LEU A 45 4.71 22.37 -9.16
N GLU A 46 4.17 23.47 -9.69
CA GLU A 46 2.78 23.58 -10.12
C GLU A 46 2.43 22.55 -11.21
N THR A 47 3.30 22.40 -12.20
CA THR A 47 3.13 21.42 -13.28
C THR A 47 3.16 19.98 -12.76
N LYS A 48 4.03 19.71 -11.78
CA LYS A 48 4.18 18.38 -11.18
C LYS A 48 3.07 18.05 -10.18
N LEU A 49 2.60 19.02 -9.38
CA LEU A 49 1.63 18.79 -8.31
C LEU A 49 0.18 19.14 -8.69
N GLY A 50 -0.05 19.97 -9.71
CA GLY A 50 -1.41 20.42 -10.05
C GLY A 50 -2.09 21.18 -8.92
N ILE A 51 -1.43 22.20 -8.35
CA ILE A 51 -2.01 22.99 -7.26
C ILE A 51 -2.98 24.06 -7.81
N GLY A 52 -4.20 24.12 -7.28
CA GLY A 52 -5.23 25.09 -7.67
C GLY A 52 -6.16 24.57 -8.77
N SER A 53 -6.45 25.40 -9.78
CA SER A 53 -7.31 25.04 -10.92
C SER A 53 -6.58 24.34 -12.07
N SER A 54 -5.27 24.09 -11.95
CA SER A 54 -4.44 23.43 -12.95
C SER A 54 -4.27 21.93 -12.65
N ALA A 55 -4.44 21.10 -13.68
CA ALA A 55 -4.18 19.66 -13.57
C ALA A 55 -2.66 19.39 -13.59
N ALA A 56 -2.20 18.44 -12.78
CA ALA A 56 -0.82 17.94 -12.88
C ALA A 56 -0.61 17.21 -14.22
N ASN A 57 0.55 17.40 -14.85
CA ASN A 57 0.82 16.96 -16.23
C ASN A 57 0.77 15.43 -16.46
N SER A 58 0.66 14.63 -15.41
CA SER A 58 0.60 13.15 -15.53
C SER A 58 -0.33 12.50 -14.50
N ALA A 59 -1.16 13.28 -13.81
CA ALA A 59 -2.13 12.73 -12.87
C ALA A 59 -3.42 12.31 -13.59
N SER A 60 -3.93 11.14 -13.22
CA SER A 60 -5.30 10.70 -13.52
C SER A 60 -6.19 10.83 -12.28
N THR A 61 -7.51 10.70 -12.44
CA THR A 61 -8.47 10.64 -11.33
C THR A 61 -8.05 9.58 -10.31
N ASP A 62 -8.23 9.87 -9.02
CA ASP A 62 -7.90 9.00 -7.89
C ASP A 62 -6.43 8.58 -7.79
N GLN A 63 -5.51 9.36 -8.34
CA GLN A 63 -4.09 9.19 -8.10
C GLN A 63 -3.62 9.99 -6.88
N ILE A 64 -2.61 9.45 -6.20
CA ILE A 64 -1.90 10.10 -5.09
C ILE A 64 -0.42 10.25 -5.46
N LEU A 65 0.25 11.26 -4.88
CA LEU A 65 1.69 11.41 -5.05
C LEU A 65 2.41 10.39 -4.17
N VAL A 66 3.23 9.53 -4.78
CA VAL A 66 4.02 8.51 -4.09
C VAL A 66 5.51 8.72 -4.32
N LYS A 67 6.32 8.26 -3.36
CA LYS A 67 7.78 8.19 -3.51
C LYS A 67 8.16 6.87 -4.19
N GLN A 68 9.06 6.96 -5.16
CA GLN A 68 9.61 5.83 -5.88
C GLN A 68 10.90 5.35 -5.22
N ALA A 69 11.36 4.15 -5.58
CA ALA A 69 12.58 3.56 -5.03
C ALA A 69 13.85 4.33 -5.41
N ASP A 70 13.83 5.04 -6.54
CA ASP A 70 14.89 5.93 -7.03
C ASP A 70 14.87 7.31 -6.34
N GLY A 71 13.96 7.55 -5.40
CA GLY A 71 13.79 8.83 -4.72
C GLY A 71 12.93 9.85 -5.48
N SER A 72 12.51 9.55 -6.71
CA SER A 72 11.60 10.39 -7.48
C SER A 72 10.19 10.36 -6.87
N THR A 73 9.39 11.39 -7.15
CA THR A 73 7.94 11.37 -6.88
C THR A 73 7.16 11.27 -8.18
N GLN A 74 6.09 10.46 -8.18
CA GLN A 74 5.15 10.33 -9.30
C GLN A 74 3.71 10.25 -8.80
N TRP A 75 2.74 10.63 -9.64
CA TRP A 75 1.34 10.30 -9.40
C TRP A 75 1.13 8.82 -9.72
N ALA A 76 0.60 8.07 -8.76
CA ALA A 76 0.29 6.66 -8.92
C ALA A 76 -1.16 6.41 -8.49
N ALA A 77 -1.76 5.34 -9.03
CA ALA A 77 -3.07 4.90 -8.61
C ALA A 77 -3.13 4.81 -7.08
N ASN A 78 -4.18 5.41 -6.47
CA ASN A 78 -4.45 5.19 -5.06
C ASN A 78 -4.54 3.67 -4.84
N PRO A 79 -3.72 3.09 -3.94
CA PRO A 79 -3.89 1.70 -3.54
C PRO A 79 -5.19 1.63 -2.73
N GLY A 80 -6.33 1.53 -3.43
CA GLY A 80 -7.63 1.44 -2.81
C GLY A 80 -7.65 0.29 -1.79
N VAL A 81 -8.55 0.35 -0.81
CA VAL A 81 -8.63 -0.63 0.29
C VAL A 81 -8.66 -2.10 -0.20
N GLY A 82 -9.20 -2.36 -1.40
CA GLY A 82 -9.23 -3.71 -2.00
C GLY A 82 -7.92 -4.21 -2.63
N ALA A 83 -6.93 -3.33 -2.85
CA ALA A 83 -5.60 -3.72 -3.34
C ALA A 83 -4.62 -4.07 -2.20
N LEU A 84 -5.03 -3.89 -0.94
CA LEU A 84 -4.21 -4.17 0.21
C LEU A 84 -4.19 -5.68 0.49
N THR A 85 -3.16 -6.35 -0.03
CA THR A 85 -2.92 -7.79 0.17
C THR A 85 -2.22 -8.13 1.48
N SER A 86 -1.96 -7.13 2.32
CA SER A 86 -1.39 -7.31 3.65
C SER A 86 -1.74 -6.13 4.54
N LEU A 87 -2.55 -6.38 5.55
CA LEU A 87 -2.77 -5.47 6.67
C LEU A 87 -2.46 -6.25 7.94
N SER A 88 -1.60 -5.69 8.79
CA SER A 88 -1.18 -6.36 10.02
C SER A 88 -2.41 -6.69 10.89
N GLY A 89 -2.56 -7.96 11.24
CA GLY A 89 -3.69 -8.46 12.03
C GLY A 89 -5.00 -8.65 11.27
N ALA A 90 -5.06 -8.38 9.96
CA ALA A 90 -6.23 -8.67 9.15
C ALA A 90 -6.21 -10.10 8.60
N VAL A 91 -7.39 -10.73 8.55
CA VAL A 91 -7.61 -11.95 7.78
C VAL A 91 -8.23 -11.58 6.44
N LEU A 92 -7.55 -11.92 5.34
CA LEU A 92 -8.00 -11.55 4.00
C LEU A 92 -9.17 -12.43 3.55
N GLU A 93 -10.18 -11.84 2.90
CA GLU A 93 -11.30 -12.58 2.30
C GLU A 93 -10.82 -13.65 1.32
N SER A 94 -9.72 -13.40 0.61
CA SER A 94 -9.09 -14.36 -0.30
C SER A 94 -8.62 -15.66 0.38
N THR A 95 -8.55 -15.69 1.71
CA THR A 95 -8.22 -16.90 2.47
C THR A 95 -9.34 -17.95 2.40
N VAL A 96 -10.61 -17.54 2.22
CA VAL A 96 -11.74 -18.45 1.94
C VAL A 96 -12.03 -18.44 0.44
N ASN A 97 -12.21 -19.61 -0.16
CA ASN A 97 -12.36 -19.75 -1.61
C ASN A 97 -13.49 -20.68 -2.07
N ALA A 98 -14.20 -21.30 -1.12
CA ALA A 98 -15.33 -22.17 -1.38
C ALA A 98 -16.42 -22.01 -0.31
N LYS A 99 -17.64 -22.44 -0.65
CA LYS A 99 -18.76 -22.43 0.29
C LYS A 99 -18.46 -23.36 1.47
N GLY A 100 -18.68 -22.85 2.68
CA GLY A 100 -18.53 -23.65 3.91
C GLY A 100 -17.09 -23.76 4.43
N ASP A 101 -16.14 -22.99 3.89
CA ASP A 101 -14.80 -22.89 4.47
C ASP A 101 -14.83 -22.33 5.90
N ILE A 102 -13.92 -22.80 6.72
CA ILE A 102 -13.77 -22.43 8.13
C ILE A 102 -12.37 -21.89 8.38
N TYR A 103 -12.25 -20.83 9.17
CA TYR A 103 -10.96 -20.40 9.73
C TYR A 103 -10.60 -21.27 10.93
N ALA A 104 -9.51 -22.01 10.83
CA ALA A 104 -8.95 -22.79 11.92
C ALA A 104 -7.62 -22.18 12.37
N ALA A 105 -7.50 -21.88 13.66
CA ALA A 105 -6.25 -21.41 14.23
C ALA A 105 -5.22 -22.56 14.25
N THR A 106 -3.98 -22.26 13.88
CA THR A 106 -2.88 -23.24 13.83
C THR A 106 -1.71 -22.86 14.75
N ALA A 107 -1.64 -21.59 15.18
CA ALA A 107 -0.71 -21.04 16.16
C ALA A 107 -1.20 -19.66 16.63
N ASP A 108 -0.44 -19.00 17.51
CA ASP A 108 -0.70 -17.61 17.91
C ASP A 108 -0.76 -16.71 16.66
N ASP A 109 -1.81 -15.90 16.58
CA ASP A 109 -2.09 -14.96 15.49
C ASP A 109 -2.08 -15.58 14.06
N THR A 110 -2.23 -16.91 13.97
CA THR A 110 -2.12 -17.65 12.71
C THR A 110 -3.37 -18.48 12.45
N VAL A 111 -4.04 -18.20 11.34
CA VAL A 111 -5.21 -18.97 10.86
C VAL A 111 -4.92 -19.60 9.51
N THR A 112 -5.49 -20.79 9.28
CA THR A 112 -5.50 -21.47 7.99
C THR A 112 -6.94 -21.83 7.63
N ARG A 113 -7.22 -21.91 6.32
CA ARG A 113 -8.49 -22.38 5.78
C ARG A 113 -8.63 -23.89 5.97
N LEU A 114 -9.67 -24.31 6.70
CA LEU A 114 -10.19 -25.67 6.68
C LEU A 114 -11.38 -25.73 5.72
N GLY A 115 -11.23 -26.45 4.61
CA GLY A 115 -12.32 -26.62 3.64
C GLY A 115 -13.50 -27.40 4.23
N VAL A 116 -14.70 -27.19 3.68
CA VAL A 116 -15.88 -27.97 4.08
C VAL A 116 -15.66 -29.47 3.83
N GLY A 117 -16.13 -30.30 4.76
CA GLY A 117 -16.12 -31.75 4.61
C GLY A 117 -17.15 -32.25 3.59
N THR A 118 -17.11 -33.54 3.29
CA THR A 118 -18.15 -34.20 2.49
C THR A 118 -19.38 -34.50 3.34
N ASN A 119 -20.52 -34.73 2.68
CA ASN A 119 -21.75 -35.15 3.36
C ASN A 119 -21.51 -36.40 4.23
N GLY A 120 -22.14 -36.41 5.41
CA GLY A 120 -21.96 -37.49 6.40
C GLY A 120 -20.71 -37.35 7.27
N GLN A 121 -19.93 -36.28 7.10
CA GLN A 121 -18.83 -35.96 8.01
C GLN A 121 -19.26 -34.96 9.10
N VAL A 122 -18.64 -35.09 10.27
CA VAL A 122 -18.76 -34.20 11.42
C VAL A 122 -17.39 -33.62 11.77
N LEU A 123 -17.38 -32.35 12.18
CA LEU A 123 -16.15 -31.68 12.61
C LEU A 123 -15.72 -32.26 13.96
N THR A 124 -14.55 -32.88 13.98
CA THR A 124 -14.05 -33.63 15.13
C THR A 124 -12.71 -33.06 15.57
N ALA A 125 -12.50 -32.96 16.88
CA ALA A 125 -11.22 -32.56 17.43
C ALA A 125 -10.16 -33.65 17.16
N ASP A 126 -9.02 -33.26 16.62
CA ASP A 126 -7.87 -34.11 16.39
C ASP A 126 -6.60 -33.32 16.73
N SER A 127 -6.02 -33.59 17.90
CA SER A 127 -4.81 -32.90 18.37
C SER A 127 -3.56 -33.22 17.56
N THR A 128 -3.63 -34.17 16.62
CA THR A 128 -2.53 -34.49 15.70
C THR A 128 -2.61 -33.69 14.39
N ALA A 129 -3.78 -33.14 14.06
CA ALA A 129 -3.96 -32.26 12.92
C ALA A 129 -3.38 -30.86 13.22
N ALA A 130 -2.78 -30.21 12.21
CA ALA A 130 -2.21 -28.87 12.37
C ALA A 130 -3.24 -27.80 12.81
N THR A 131 -4.51 -28.00 12.45
CA THR A 131 -5.66 -27.16 12.83
C THR A 131 -6.31 -27.57 14.16
N GLY A 132 -5.88 -28.69 14.76
CA GLY A 132 -6.59 -29.32 15.88
C GLY A 132 -7.96 -29.93 15.50
N LEU A 133 -8.32 -29.92 14.21
CA LEU A 133 -9.66 -30.23 13.69
C LEU A 133 -9.59 -31.06 12.41
N VAL A 134 -10.44 -32.07 12.28
CA VAL A 134 -10.60 -32.90 11.08
C VAL A 134 -12.07 -33.15 10.79
N TRP A 135 -12.41 -33.43 9.53
CA TRP A 135 -13.70 -33.98 9.15
C TRP A 135 -13.66 -35.51 9.23
N ALA A 136 -14.40 -36.09 10.17
CA ALA A 136 -14.51 -37.54 10.36
C ALA A 136 -15.92 -38.02 10.00
N ALA A 137 -16.08 -39.31 9.66
CA ALA A 137 -17.41 -39.88 9.45
C ALA A 137 -18.25 -39.74 10.74
N ALA A 138 -19.53 -39.41 10.58
CA ALA A 138 -20.45 -39.40 11.71
C ALA A 138 -20.57 -40.83 12.29
N GLU A 139 -20.23 -40.99 13.57
CA GLU A 139 -20.47 -42.25 14.28
C GLU A 139 -21.97 -42.55 14.26
N SER A 140 -22.33 -43.76 13.80
CA SER A 140 -23.72 -44.19 13.82
C SER A 140 -24.11 -44.43 15.29
N PRO A 141 -25.20 -43.82 15.81
CA PRO A 141 -25.59 -44.04 17.19
C PRO A 141 -25.82 -45.55 17.40
N ILE A 142 -25.06 -46.14 18.33
CA ILE A 142 -25.26 -47.54 18.74
C ILE A 142 -26.68 -47.63 19.30
N PRO A 143 -27.59 -48.43 18.72
CA PRO A 143 -28.91 -48.61 19.33
C PRO A 143 -28.72 -49.29 20.69
N LEU A 144 -29.29 -48.71 21.75
CA LEU A 144 -29.21 -49.13 23.16
C LEU A 144 -29.79 -50.55 23.42
N ILE A 145 -30.06 -51.37 22.42
CA ILE A 145 -30.91 -52.56 22.55
C ILE A 145 -30.17 -53.89 22.72
N LEU A 146 -28.83 -53.88 22.83
CA LEU A 146 -28.02 -55.11 22.96
C LEU A 146 -27.09 -55.13 24.18
N ALA A 147 -27.48 -54.51 25.30
CA ALA A 147 -26.71 -54.56 26.55
C ALA A 147 -27.37 -55.38 27.67
N LEU A 148 -28.44 -56.13 27.38
CA LEU A 148 -29.12 -57.00 28.35
C LEU A 148 -29.59 -58.30 27.66
N SER A 149 -28.72 -59.31 27.62
CA SER A 149 -29.11 -60.72 27.53
C SER A 149 -28.21 -61.57 28.42
#